data_AF-A0A1Q2YD72-F1
#
_entry.id   AF-A0A1Q2YD72-F1
#
_cell.length_a   1.000
_cell.length_b   1.000
_cell.length_c   1.000
_cell.angle_alpha   90.00
_cell.angle_beta   90.00
_cell.angle_gamma   90.00
#
_symmetry.space_group_name_H-M   'P 1'
#
loop_
_entity.id
_entity.type
_entity.pdbx_description
1 polymer ?
#
loop_
_entity_poly.entity_id
_entity_poly.type
_entity_poly.pdbx_seq_one_letter_code
_entity_poly.pdbx_strand_id
1 'polypeptide(L)'
;MLGRTLQDDLEDMSTVYNWLTSGGYEGKKLFVDTLVGHSRGVVDVFNWQLQNQNKFVINLVACAGRFIGSGLPQSIKKLHPNFEKEGGHYIQGFQDGAYRKVWVPLKETESLGVLNMVTVKNITPDTDTLCVYGSRENVIPLPDAAHYVNALAGRNTLILIPDADHCFRGVEKIPEEEWETYGKPIAKPSGVVNYSMELAEKVAEWMSPETMHQRFYEKTKNIHRFLPRWKDVEGVANFRDIGGWNTMDGKVVRPNIAFRSAHLNTITAEGVETLRKLGVKKVFDMRSSIESERFEEDLLSTASGIEVVRLSEQSKGNSTLQNELFSKTLVKAALSSNAVSYEPLLETTIPLYKPIFEHFRDDGNSPIIFHCSLGKDRTGIITILLLLLCKVDPLMVAQESALSKEGVEALRPEMQHFFTAKTIDRDAEQYIENNKPRPDWTLAKDGVDNLLSIDSNAVLSAVTLLRDKYGGAEAYLTDKVGLSEADLAAIRNNLIFTP
;
A
#
# COMPACT_ATOMS: atom_id res chain seq x y z
N MET A 1 -17.19 39.80 -0.86
CA MET A 1 -17.26 38.34 -0.61
C MET A 1 -15.85 37.79 -0.82
N LEU A 2 -15.35 36.92 0.06
CA LEU A 2 -13.98 36.38 -0.03
C LEU A 2 -13.77 35.44 -1.23
N GLY A 3 -14.86 34.89 -1.78
CA GLY A 3 -14.79 33.82 -2.77
C GLY A 3 -14.51 32.49 -2.08
N ARG A 4 -14.24 31.44 -2.85
CA ARG A 4 -13.71 30.19 -2.29
C ARG A 4 -12.24 30.42 -1.96
N THR A 5 -11.85 30.32 -0.69
CA THR A 5 -10.44 30.38 -0.32
C THR A 5 -9.82 28.99 -0.35
N LEU A 6 -8.48 28.92 -0.48
CA LEU A 6 -7.76 27.65 -0.33
C LEU A 6 -8.09 27.00 1.02
N GLN A 7 -8.16 27.79 2.10
CA GLN A 7 -8.46 27.28 3.44
C GLN A 7 -9.83 26.59 3.51
N ASP A 8 -10.85 27.16 2.86
CA ASP A 8 -12.19 26.54 2.79
C ASP A 8 -12.10 25.18 2.07
N ASP A 9 -11.36 25.10 0.96
CA ASP A 9 -11.17 23.85 0.21
C ASP A 9 -10.47 22.77 1.08
N LEU A 10 -9.46 23.16 1.89
CA LEU A 10 -8.76 22.24 2.80
C LEU A 10 -9.64 21.76 3.96
N GLU A 11 -10.55 22.60 4.45
CA GLU A 11 -11.52 22.24 5.48
C GLU A 11 -12.58 21.26 4.96
N ASP A 12 -13.08 21.48 3.74
CA ASP A 12 -13.97 20.55 3.04
C ASP A 12 -13.31 19.19 2.83
N MET A 13 -12.07 19.17 2.32
CA MET A 13 -11.30 17.94 2.15
C MET A 13 -11.11 17.20 3.48
N SER A 14 -10.79 17.94 4.56
CA SER A 14 -10.65 17.35 5.90
C SER A 14 -11.94 16.74 6.41
N THR A 15 -13.07 17.39 6.13
CA THR A 15 -14.41 16.92 6.49
C THR A 15 -14.74 15.61 5.79
N VAL A 16 -14.53 15.55 4.47
CA VAL A 16 -14.76 14.34 3.67
C VAL A 16 -13.84 13.19 4.12
N TYR A 17 -12.53 13.46 4.29
CA TYR A 17 -11.58 12.45 4.77
C TYR A 17 -12.00 11.88 6.12
N ASN A 18 -12.33 12.75 7.08
CA ASN A 18 -12.75 12.33 8.42
C ASN A 18 -14.05 11.53 8.36
N TRP A 19 -15.02 11.96 7.55
CA TRP A 19 -16.28 11.23 7.36
C TRP A 19 -16.02 9.81 6.82
N LEU A 20 -15.23 9.66 5.75
CA LEU A 20 -14.89 8.35 5.18
C LEU A 20 -14.18 7.43 6.19
N THR A 21 -13.18 7.95 6.90
CA THR A 21 -12.34 7.16 7.83
C THR A 21 -13.00 6.85 9.16
N SER A 22 -14.02 7.64 9.54
CA SER A 22 -14.82 7.43 10.76
C SER A 22 -15.99 6.45 10.59
N GLY A 23 -16.28 5.98 9.37
CA GLY A 23 -17.35 4.99 9.10
C GLY A 23 -18.34 5.41 8.00
N GLY A 24 -18.04 6.48 7.27
CA GLY A 24 -18.99 7.28 6.49
C GLY A 24 -19.82 6.55 5.44
N TYR A 25 -19.43 5.41 4.90
CA TYR A 25 -20.21 4.74 3.85
C TYR A 25 -20.77 3.40 4.34
N GLU A 26 -22.09 3.30 4.46
CA GLU A 26 -22.79 2.08 4.94
C GLU A 26 -22.26 1.55 6.29
N GLY A 27 -21.78 2.44 7.17
CA GLY A 27 -21.17 2.08 8.45
C GLY A 27 -19.77 1.45 8.32
N LYS A 28 -19.20 1.39 7.11
CA LYS A 28 -17.84 0.89 6.86
C LYS A 28 -16.84 2.03 6.99
N LYS A 29 -15.78 1.78 7.76
CA LYS A 29 -14.63 2.68 7.86
C LYS A 29 -13.71 2.42 6.68
N LEU A 30 -13.51 3.44 5.86
CA LEU A 30 -12.69 3.37 4.65
C LEU A 30 -11.29 3.89 4.93
N PHE A 31 -10.31 3.40 4.18
CA PHE A 31 -8.98 3.99 4.09
C PHE A 31 -8.93 4.86 2.84
N VAL A 32 -8.46 6.09 2.96
CA VAL A 32 -8.28 6.98 1.81
C VAL A 32 -6.85 6.77 1.29
N ASP A 33 -6.71 5.97 0.24
CA ASP A 33 -5.40 5.66 -0.33
C ASP A 33 -4.91 6.72 -1.32
N THR A 34 -5.83 7.44 -1.97
CA THR A 34 -5.54 8.29 -3.10
C THR A 34 -6.35 9.58 -3.09
N LEU A 35 -5.67 10.70 -3.33
CA LEU A 35 -6.30 11.99 -3.61
C LEU A 35 -6.03 12.41 -5.06
N VAL A 36 -7.07 12.86 -5.76
CA VAL A 36 -6.99 13.26 -7.16
C VAL A 36 -7.44 14.72 -7.30
N GLY A 37 -6.58 15.55 -7.88
CA GLY A 37 -6.85 16.96 -8.16
C GLY A 37 -6.76 17.26 -9.65
N HIS A 38 -7.65 18.13 -10.15
CA HIS A 38 -7.53 18.74 -11.47
C HIS A 38 -7.43 20.25 -11.35
N SER A 39 -6.55 20.88 -12.14
CA SER A 39 -6.38 22.33 -12.17
C SER A 39 -6.11 22.89 -10.75
N ARG A 40 -6.96 23.80 -10.25
CA ARG A 40 -6.91 24.28 -8.86
C ARG A 40 -6.93 23.14 -7.83
N GLY A 41 -7.68 22.07 -8.06
CA GLY A 41 -7.76 20.94 -7.13
C GLY A 41 -6.41 20.28 -6.84
N VAL A 42 -5.41 20.44 -7.73
CA VAL A 42 -4.04 19.98 -7.46
C VAL A 42 -3.41 20.77 -6.32
N VAL A 43 -3.63 22.08 -6.26
CA VAL A 43 -3.17 22.92 -5.14
C VAL A 43 -3.80 22.43 -3.84
N ASP A 44 -5.10 22.17 -3.86
CA ASP A 44 -5.87 21.74 -2.69
C ASP A 44 -5.32 20.41 -2.15
N VAL A 45 -5.20 19.39 -3.02
CA VAL A 45 -4.71 18.05 -2.65
C VAL A 45 -3.31 18.09 -2.02
N PHE A 46 -2.38 18.81 -2.62
CA PHE A 46 -1.01 18.85 -2.14
C PHE A 46 -0.87 19.68 -0.86
N ASN A 47 -1.56 20.82 -0.75
CA ASN A 47 -1.54 21.62 0.47
C ASN A 47 -2.26 20.91 1.62
N TRP A 48 -3.35 20.20 1.34
CA TRP A 48 -4.04 19.38 2.33
C TRP A 48 -3.09 18.35 2.95
N GLN A 49 -2.36 17.61 2.10
CA GLN A 49 -1.40 16.61 2.58
C GLN A 49 -0.25 17.23 3.38
N LEU A 50 0.24 18.42 2.97
CA LEU A 50 1.29 19.13 3.70
C LEU A 50 0.84 19.58 5.10
N GLN A 51 -0.43 19.96 5.26
CA GLN A 51 -0.99 20.39 6.55
C GLN A 51 -1.47 19.23 7.42
N ASN A 52 -1.70 18.05 6.84
CA ASN A 52 -2.22 16.87 7.53
C ASN A 52 -1.24 15.70 7.45
N GLN A 53 0.02 15.90 7.83
CA GLN A 53 1.03 14.83 7.77
C GLN A 53 0.72 13.62 8.67
N ASN A 54 -0.15 13.80 9.66
CA ASN A 54 -0.67 12.72 10.52
C ASN A 54 -1.80 11.91 9.85
N LYS A 55 -2.31 12.34 8.68
CA LYS A 55 -3.28 11.63 7.85
C LYS A 55 -2.54 11.14 6.61
N PHE A 56 -2.22 9.85 6.59
CA PHE A 56 -1.42 9.27 5.53
C PHE A 56 -2.27 8.96 4.30
N VAL A 57 -1.82 9.42 3.14
CA VAL A 57 -2.34 9.07 1.82
C VAL A 57 -1.16 8.60 0.99
N ILE A 58 -1.25 7.39 0.44
CA ILE A 58 -0.13 6.76 -0.27
C ILE A 58 0.03 7.28 -1.69
N ASN A 59 -1.03 7.80 -2.32
CA ASN A 59 -1.01 8.30 -3.69
C ASN A 59 -1.58 9.72 -3.83
N LEU A 60 -0.90 10.60 -4.57
CA LEU A 60 -1.47 11.89 -5.02
C LEU A 60 -1.43 12.00 -6.54
N VAL A 61 -2.58 12.29 -7.15
CA VAL A 61 -2.71 12.48 -8.60
C VAL A 61 -2.99 13.94 -8.91
N ALA A 62 -2.13 14.54 -9.73
CA ALA A 62 -2.14 15.92 -10.18
C ALA A 62 -2.42 15.99 -11.68
N CYS A 63 -3.65 16.32 -12.06
CA CYS A 63 -4.02 16.56 -13.45
C CYS A 63 -3.99 18.06 -13.75
N ALA A 64 -3.06 18.49 -14.61
CA ALA A 64 -2.93 19.88 -15.06
C ALA A 64 -2.80 20.90 -13.90
N GLY A 65 -1.88 20.66 -12.96
CA GLY A 65 -1.71 21.47 -11.75
C GLY A 65 -0.79 22.67 -11.91
N ARG A 66 -1.12 23.79 -11.27
CA ARG A 66 -0.22 24.95 -11.22
C ARG A 66 0.80 24.79 -10.08
N PHE A 67 2.09 24.94 -10.39
CA PHE A 67 3.17 24.96 -9.41
C PHE A 67 3.51 26.38 -8.97
N ILE A 68 3.54 27.34 -9.90
CA ILE A 68 3.86 28.75 -9.65
C ILE A 68 2.63 29.63 -9.89
N GLY A 69 2.10 30.19 -8.79
CA GLY A 69 0.90 31.03 -8.79
C GLY A 69 1.09 32.43 -9.39
N SER A 70 2.30 32.99 -9.32
CA SER A 70 2.56 34.41 -9.59
C SER A 70 2.25 34.88 -11.01
N GLY A 71 2.10 33.97 -11.98
CA GLY A 71 1.68 34.27 -13.35
C GLY A 71 0.16 34.29 -13.56
N LEU A 72 -0.63 33.81 -12.58
CA LEU A 72 -2.08 33.69 -12.70
C LEU A 72 -2.77 35.05 -12.91
N PRO A 73 -2.47 36.11 -12.14
CA PRO A 73 -3.12 37.41 -12.34
C PRO A 73 -2.93 37.96 -13.75
N GLN A 74 -1.74 37.78 -14.35
CA GLN A 74 -1.46 38.22 -15.72
C GLN A 74 -2.25 37.39 -16.75
N SER A 75 -2.40 36.08 -16.54
CA SER A 75 -3.24 35.24 -17.39
C SER A 75 -4.72 35.64 -17.33
N ILE A 76 -5.24 35.94 -16.14
CA ILE A 76 -6.62 36.41 -15.98
C ILE A 76 -6.80 37.79 -16.60
N LYS A 77 -5.85 38.71 -16.42
CA LYS A 77 -5.88 40.05 -17.04
C LYS A 77 -5.98 40.02 -18.57
N LYS A 78 -5.39 39.01 -19.23
CA LYS A 78 -5.51 38.84 -20.69
C LYS A 78 -6.94 38.53 -21.12
N LEU A 79 -7.69 37.77 -20.34
CA LEU A 79 -9.07 37.37 -20.63
C LEU A 79 -10.10 38.36 -20.07
N HIS A 80 -9.78 39.00 -18.96
CA HIS A 80 -10.63 39.92 -18.22
C HIS A 80 -9.86 41.20 -17.85
N PRO A 81 -9.62 42.13 -18.80
CA PRO A 81 -8.72 43.28 -18.59
C PRO A 81 -9.06 44.20 -17.42
N ASN A 82 -10.33 44.22 -17.01
CA ASN A 82 -10.85 45.09 -15.95
C ASN A 82 -11.10 44.36 -14.62
N PHE A 83 -10.73 43.08 -14.47
CA PHE A 83 -11.11 42.27 -13.30
C PHE A 83 -10.67 42.88 -11.95
N GLU A 84 -9.51 43.54 -11.91
CA GLU A 84 -9.02 44.26 -10.72
C GLU A 84 -9.96 45.41 -10.34
N LYS A 85 -10.45 46.17 -11.34
CA LYS A 85 -11.37 47.30 -11.14
C LYS A 85 -12.79 46.83 -10.81
N GLU A 86 -13.21 45.71 -11.40
CA GLU A 86 -14.52 45.10 -11.18
C GLU A 86 -14.58 44.28 -9.88
N GLY A 87 -13.43 44.08 -9.21
CA GLY A 87 -13.34 43.32 -7.98
C GLY A 87 -13.46 41.80 -8.15
N GLY A 88 -13.28 41.29 -9.37
CA GLY A 88 -13.40 39.88 -9.74
C GLY A 88 -13.68 39.68 -11.23
N HIS A 89 -13.96 38.44 -11.62
CA HIS A 89 -14.32 38.07 -13.00
C HIS A 89 -15.32 36.91 -13.02
N TYR A 90 -15.96 36.68 -14.17
CA TYR A 90 -16.86 35.54 -14.35
C TYR A 90 -16.17 34.37 -15.06
N ILE A 91 -16.41 33.16 -14.56
CA ILE A 91 -16.04 31.90 -15.23
C ILE A 91 -17.29 31.07 -15.52
N GLN A 92 -17.16 30.05 -16.37
CA GLN A 92 -18.17 28.99 -16.49
C GLN A 92 -17.85 27.90 -15.47
N GLY A 93 -18.69 27.75 -14.44
CA GLY A 93 -18.56 26.72 -13.41
C GLY A 93 -19.75 25.76 -13.44
N PHE A 94 -19.53 24.48 -13.11
CA PHE A 94 -20.61 23.50 -13.01
C PHE A 94 -21.24 23.55 -11.61
N GLN A 95 -22.52 23.90 -11.52
CA GLN A 95 -23.29 24.04 -10.28
C GLN A 95 -24.72 23.52 -10.48
N ASP A 96 -25.21 22.72 -9.53
CA ASP A 96 -26.55 22.13 -9.55
C ASP A 96 -26.86 21.37 -10.85
N GLY A 97 -25.88 20.58 -11.33
CA GLY A 97 -26.02 19.75 -12.53
C GLY A 97 -25.92 20.49 -13.87
N ALA A 98 -25.56 21.79 -13.90
CA ALA A 98 -25.41 22.55 -15.14
C ALA A 98 -24.25 23.56 -15.09
N TYR A 99 -23.69 23.92 -16.26
CA TYR A 99 -22.72 25.02 -16.36
C TYR A 99 -23.43 26.37 -16.23
N ARG A 100 -22.90 27.22 -15.35
CA ARG A 100 -23.43 28.55 -15.01
C ARG A 100 -22.29 29.56 -14.97
N LYS A 101 -22.62 30.84 -15.17
CA LYS A 101 -21.69 31.94 -14.91
C LYS A 101 -21.49 32.08 -13.40
N VAL A 102 -20.28 31.83 -12.93
CA VAL A 102 -19.88 31.94 -11.53
C VAL A 102 -18.97 33.15 -11.36
N TRP A 103 -19.28 33.99 -10.38
CA TRP A 103 -18.43 35.13 -10.02
C TRP A 103 -17.26 34.68 -9.14
N VAL A 104 -16.04 34.99 -9.57
CA VAL A 104 -14.78 34.74 -8.86
C VAL A 104 -14.25 36.09 -8.35
N PRO A 105 -14.32 36.36 -7.04
CA PRO A 105 -13.82 37.60 -6.47
C PRO A 105 -12.31 37.78 -6.67
N LEU A 106 -11.85 39.02 -6.73
CA LEU A 106 -10.43 39.35 -6.88
C LEU A 106 -9.57 38.66 -5.82
N LYS A 107 -10.03 38.64 -4.55
CA LYS A 107 -9.33 37.99 -3.44
C LYS A 107 -9.07 36.49 -3.65
N GLU A 108 -9.97 35.80 -4.33
CA GLU A 108 -9.81 34.39 -4.67
C GLU A 108 -8.72 34.19 -5.73
N THR A 109 -8.61 35.12 -6.70
CA THR A 109 -7.50 35.11 -7.65
C THR A 109 -6.17 35.43 -6.97
N GLU A 110 -6.15 36.44 -6.10
CA GLU A 110 -4.95 36.87 -5.37
C GLU A 110 -4.41 35.77 -4.47
N SER A 111 -5.28 35.01 -3.80
CA SER A 111 -4.88 33.90 -2.92
C SER A 111 -4.13 32.82 -3.69
N LEU A 112 -4.57 32.49 -4.92
CA LEU A 112 -3.87 31.57 -5.79
C LEU A 112 -2.63 32.19 -6.45
N GLY A 113 -2.66 33.50 -6.69
CA GLY A 113 -1.59 34.26 -7.32
C GLY A 113 -0.30 34.31 -6.49
N VAL A 114 -0.37 34.16 -5.17
CA VAL A 114 0.82 34.16 -4.30
C VAL A 114 1.39 32.77 -4.02
N LEU A 115 0.75 31.71 -4.54
CA LEU A 115 1.15 30.33 -4.25
C LEU A 115 2.46 29.94 -4.91
N ASN A 116 3.23 29.13 -4.20
CA ASN A 116 4.41 28.43 -4.71
C ASN A 116 4.47 27.03 -4.09
N MET A 117 4.41 26.02 -4.94
CA MET A 117 4.33 24.62 -4.52
C MET A 117 5.69 23.99 -4.19
N VAL A 118 6.77 24.76 -4.02
CA VAL A 118 8.11 24.23 -3.65
C VAL A 118 8.11 23.39 -2.38
N THR A 119 7.16 23.61 -1.47
CA THR A 119 7.02 22.88 -0.21
C THR A 119 6.56 21.44 -0.39
N VAL A 120 6.03 21.04 -1.55
CA VAL A 120 5.58 19.66 -1.81
C VAL A 120 6.68 18.62 -1.65
N LYS A 121 7.95 19.02 -1.76
CA LYS A 121 9.11 18.17 -1.44
C LYS A 121 9.08 17.62 0.00
N ASN A 122 8.37 18.28 0.91
CA ASN A 122 8.23 17.92 2.32
C ASN A 122 7.07 16.94 2.59
N ILE A 123 6.27 16.58 1.58
CA ILE A 123 5.31 15.47 1.71
C ILE A 123 6.11 14.20 2.04
N THR A 124 5.60 13.33 2.91
CA THR A 124 6.32 12.12 3.32
C THR A 124 6.88 11.34 2.12
N PRO A 125 8.14 10.84 2.16
CA PRO A 125 8.74 10.07 1.07
C PRO A 125 7.95 8.81 0.67
N ASP A 126 7.09 8.31 1.56
CA ASP A 126 6.28 7.12 1.34
C ASP A 126 5.10 7.36 0.38
N THR A 127 4.72 8.62 0.12
CA THR A 127 3.67 8.99 -0.84
C THR A 127 4.21 9.08 -2.27
N ASP A 128 3.63 8.29 -3.16
CA ASP A 128 3.88 8.33 -4.61
C ASP A 128 2.96 9.34 -5.30
N THR A 129 3.44 9.92 -6.40
CA THR A 129 2.71 10.98 -7.11
C THR A 129 2.64 10.73 -8.61
N LEU A 130 1.49 11.06 -9.20
CA LEU A 130 1.28 11.07 -10.65
C LEU A 130 0.96 12.49 -11.09
N CYS A 131 1.70 12.98 -12.08
CA CYS A 131 1.42 14.22 -12.77
C CYS A 131 0.95 13.91 -14.20
N VAL A 132 -0.19 14.45 -14.61
CA VAL A 132 -0.72 14.29 -15.98
C VAL A 132 -1.02 15.65 -16.59
N TYR A 133 -0.47 15.92 -17.77
CA TYR A 133 -0.69 17.18 -18.50
C TYR A 133 -1.01 16.90 -19.96
N GLY A 134 -1.79 17.79 -20.58
CA GLY A 134 -1.92 17.83 -22.03
C GLY A 134 -0.71 18.51 -22.67
N SER A 135 -0.23 18.01 -23.81
CA SER A 135 0.90 18.64 -24.53
C SER A 135 0.53 19.99 -25.18
N ARG A 136 -0.77 20.27 -25.33
CA ARG A 136 -1.34 21.54 -25.82
C ARG A 136 -1.98 22.34 -24.68
N GLU A 137 -1.47 22.19 -23.47
CA GLU A 137 -1.91 22.92 -22.29
C GLU A 137 -1.89 24.45 -22.54
N ASN A 138 -3.02 25.09 -22.28
CA ASN A 138 -3.32 26.48 -22.65
C ASN A 138 -3.72 27.38 -21.46
N VAL A 139 -3.84 26.80 -20.26
CA VAL A 139 -4.20 27.50 -19.02
C VAL A 139 -3.01 27.53 -18.05
N ILE A 140 -2.33 26.40 -17.89
CA ILE A 140 -1.17 26.24 -16.99
C ILE A 140 0.14 26.31 -17.79
N PRO A 141 1.19 26.99 -17.29
CA PRO A 141 2.50 26.88 -17.92
C PRO A 141 3.00 25.44 -17.88
N LEU A 142 3.23 24.81 -19.03
CA LEU A 142 3.73 23.44 -19.11
C LEU A 142 5.03 23.19 -18.30
N PRO A 143 5.95 24.17 -18.10
CA PRO A 143 7.08 24.00 -17.17
C PRO A 143 6.71 23.66 -15.72
N ASP A 144 5.49 23.95 -15.27
CA ASP A 144 5.02 23.57 -13.94
C ASP A 144 5.03 22.05 -13.72
N ALA A 145 4.81 21.27 -14.79
CA ALA A 145 4.95 19.82 -14.75
C ALA A 145 6.37 19.40 -14.33
N ALA A 146 7.39 20.04 -14.90
CA ALA A 146 8.79 19.76 -14.56
C ALA A 146 9.14 20.21 -13.13
N HIS A 147 8.52 21.28 -12.63
CA HIS A 147 8.71 21.71 -11.25
C HIS A 147 8.20 20.68 -10.24
N TYR A 148 7.03 20.07 -10.49
CA TYR A 148 6.54 18.95 -9.67
C TYR A 148 7.48 17.74 -9.72
N VAL A 149 7.89 17.30 -10.92
CA VAL A 149 8.82 16.17 -11.08
C VAL A 149 10.11 16.38 -10.29
N ASN A 150 10.68 17.58 -10.36
CA ASN A 150 11.93 17.90 -9.66
C ASN A 150 11.75 17.97 -8.14
N ALA A 151 10.66 18.57 -7.65
CA ALA A 151 10.39 18.67 -6.22
C ALA A 151 10.09 17.29 -5.58
N LEU A 152 9.58 16.34 -6.36
CA LEU A 152 9.15 15.01 -5.94
C LEU A 152 10.01 13.91 -6.57
N ALA A 153 11.27 14.22 -6.86
CA ALA A 153 12.18 13.31 -7.54
C ALA A 153 12.29 11.95 -6.83
N GLY A 154 12.24 10.87 -7.62
CA GLY A 154 12.28 9.49 -7.12
C GLY A 154 10.92 8.91 -6.72
N ARG A 155 9.85 9.71 -6.69
CA ARG A 155 8.48 9.30 -6.31
C ARG A 155 7.39 10.01 -7.11
N ASN A 156 7.74 10.51 -8.31
CA ASN A 156 6.80 11.11 -9.25
C ASN A 156 6.84 10.41 -10.59
N THR A 157 5.67 10.18 -11.16
CA THR A 157 5.47 9.76 -12.56
C THR A 157 4.87 10.93 -13.33
N LEU A 158 5.45 11.30 -14.48
CA LEU A 158 4.88 12.32 -15.38
C LEU A 158 4.36 11.67 -16.66
N ILE A 159 3.11 11.96 -16.99
CA ILE A 159 2.46 11.57 -18.24
C ILE A 159 2.07 12.83 -19.01
N LEU A 160 2.46 12.90 -20.28
CA LEU A 160 1.98 13.90 -21.22
C LEU A 160 1.02 13.23 -22.22
N ILE A 161 -0.21 13.73 -22.30
CA ILE A 161 -1.19 13.28 -23.30
C ILE A 161 -1.01 14.14 -24.56
N PRO A 162 -0.61 13.55 -25.70
CA PRO A 162 -0.43 14.28 -26.94
C PRO A 162 -1.73 14.97 -27.38
N ASP A 163 -1.60 16.18 -27.91
CA ASP A 163 -2.69 17.02 -28.47
C ASP A 163 -3.82 17.42 -27.54
N ALA A 164 -3.79 16.99 -26.27
CA ALA A 164 -4.72 17.39 -25.24
C ALA A 164 -4.43 18.79 -24.68
N ASP A 165 -5.48 19.56 -24.41
CA ASP A 165 -5.47 20.85 -23.71
C ASP A 165 -5.63 20.68 -22.19
N HIS A 166 -5.88 21.80 -21.48
CA HIS A 166 -6.08 21.84 -20.03
C HIS A 166 -7.21 20.93 -19.50
N CYS A 167 -8.26 20.77 -20.30
CA CYS A 167 -9.44 19.98 -19.97
C CYS A 167 -9.38 18.60 -20.62
N PHE A 168 -8.23 18.20 -21.15
CA PHE A 168 -8.02 16.95 -21.87
C PHE A 168 -8.96 16.82 -23.07
N ARG A 169 -9.09 17.92 -23.82
CA ARG A 169 -9.77 17.99 -25.12
C ARG A 169 -8.74 18.25 -26.22
N GLY A 170 -9.04 17.81 -27.43
CA GLY A 170 -8.27 18.18 -28.61
C GLY A 170 -8.42 19.67 -28.93
N VAL A 171 -7.40 20.23 -29.57
CA VAL A 171 -7.41 21.63 -30.03
C VAL A 171 -7.96 21.78 -31.46
N GLU A 172 -8.05 20.68 -32.20
CA GLU A 172 -8.54 20.66 -33.58
C GLU A 172 -9.99 20.20 -33.65
N LYS A 173 -10.79 20.89 -34.47
CA LYS A 173 -12.18 20.50 -34.75
C LYS A 173 -12.23 19.48 -35.88
N ILE A 174 -12.95 18.41 -35.63
CA ILE A 174 -13.25 17.34 -36.57
C ILE A 174 -14.61 17.63 -37.23
N PRO A 175 -14.71 17.55 -38.57
CA PRO A 175 -15.99 17.68 -39.27
C PRO A 175 -17.03 16.69 -38.76
N GLU A 176 -18.29 17.10 -38.68
CA GLU A 176 -19.36 16.29 -38.07
C GLU A 176 -19.58 14.97 -38.82
N GLU A 177 -19.41 14.99 -40.13
CA GLU A 177 -19.46 13.83 -41.02
C GLU A 177 -18.37 12.78 -40.73
N GLU A 178 -17.27 13.16 -40.06
CA GLU A 178 -16.16 12.27 -39.73
C GLU A 178 -16.25 11.72 -38.30
N TRP A 179 -17.14 12.23 -37.44
CA TRP A 179 -17.14 11.91 -36.00
C TRP A 179 -17.23 10.41 -35.70
N GLU A 180 -18.05 9.68 -36.46
CA GLU A 180 -18.27 8.25 -36.25
C GLU A 180 -17.15 7.37 -36.83
N THR A 181 -16.33 7.91 -37.75
CA THR A 181 -15.24 7.18 -38.43
C THR A 181 -13.84 7.63 -37.99
N TYR A 182 -13.72 8.70 -37.21
CA TYR A 182 -12.46 9.30 -36.78
C TYR A 182 -11.60 8.37 -35.89
N GLY A 183 -12.20 7.37 -35.26
CA GLY A 183 -11.49 6.36 -34.46
C GLY A 183 -11.05 6.82 -33.07
N LYS A 184 -11.44 8.02 -32.63
CA LYS A 184 -11.31 8.50 -31.24
C LYS A 184 -12.63 9.10 -30.74
N PRO A 185 -12.94 9.04 -29.44
CA PRO A 185 -14.14 9.68 -28.89
C PRO A 185 -14.17 11.18 -29.18
N ILE A 186 -15.29 11.69 -29.68
CA ILE A 186 -15.49 13.13 -29.96
C ILE A 186 -16.37 13.77 -28.88
N ALA A 187 -15.94 14.91 -28.34
CA ALA A 187 -16.75 15.73 -27.44
C ALA A 187 -17.81 16.50 -28.24
N LYS A 188 -19.08 16.11 -28.10
CA LYS A 188 -20.22 16.80 -28.73
C LYS A 188 -20.74 17.93 -27.81
N PRO A 189 -21.06 19.13 -28.32
CA PRO A 189 -21.07 19.54 -29.73
C PRO A 189 -19.77 20.25 -30.18
N SER A 190 -18.72 20.32 -29.35
CA SER A 190 -17.50 21.07 -29.69
C SER A 190 -16.75 20.50 -30.90
N GLY A 191 -16.97 19.23 -31.23
CA GLY A 191 -16.39 18.55 -32.38
C GLY A 191 -14.90 18.28 -32.23
N VAL A 192 -14.36 18.33 -31.02
CA VAL A 192 -12.94 18.07 -30.75
C VAL A 192 -12.78 16.68 -30.14
N VAL A 193 -11.60 16.10 -30.27
CA VAL A 193 -11.26 14.83 -29.63
C VAL A 193 -11.43 14.93 -28.11
N ASN A 194 -11.99 13.91 -27.49
CA ASN A 194 -12.14 13.78 -26.04
C ASN A 194 -11.08 12.82 -25.50
N TYR A 195 -10.04 13.36 -24.86
CA TYR A 195 -8.97 12.60 -24.22
C TYR A 195 -9.26 12.25 -22.74
N SER A 196 -10.45 12.57 -22.20
CA SER A 196 -10.78 12.25 -20.81
C SER A 196 -10.81 10.74 -20.54
N MET A 197 -11.17 9.92 -21.53
CA MET A 197 -11.10 8.45 -21.41
C MET A 197 -9.65 7.98 -21.33
N GLU A 198 -8.79 8.47 -22.22
CA GLU A 198 -7.35 8.17 -22.19
C GLU A 198 -6.70 8.63 -20.87
N LEU A 199 -7.07 9.81 -20.35
CA LEU A 199 -6.66 10.25 -19.02
C LEU A 199 -7.09 9.26 -17.93
N ALA A 200 -8.37 8.91 -17.91
CA ALA A 200 -8.91 7.99 -16.90
C ALA A 200 -8.24 6.62 -16.96
N GLU A 201 -7.98 6.09 -18.16
CA GLU A 201 -7.26 4.83 -18.38
C GLU A 201 -5.84 4.90 -17.83
N LYS A 202 -5.07 5.95 -18.14
CA LYS A 202 -3.70 6.11 -17.62
C LYS A 202 -3.65 6.27 -16.10
N VAL A 203 -4.60 7.02 -15.54
CA VAL A 203 -4.74 7.16 -14.08
C VAL A 203 -5.13 5.83 -13.45
N ALA A 204 -6.08 5.10 -14.03
CA ALA A 204 -6.50 3.79 -13.54
C ALA A 204 -5.38 2.73 -13.64
N GLU A 205 -4.62 2.72 -14.74
CA GLU A 205 -3.44 1.86 -14.92
C GLU A 205 -2.40 2.15 -13.84
N TRP A 206 -2.09 3.43 -13.60
CA TRP A 206 -1.16 3.83 -12.54
C TRP A 206 -1.67 3.51 -11.14
N MET A 207 -2.98 3.51 -10.91
CA MET A 207 -3.60 3.11 -9.63
C MET A 207 -3.94 1.62 -9.57
N SER A 208 -3.56 0.80 -10.56
CA SER A 208 -3.86 -0.63 -10.52
C SER A 208 -3.11 -1.28 -9.35
N PRO A 209 -3.69 -2.31 -8.70
CA PRO A 209 -3.00 -3.04 -7.62
C PRO A 209 -1.61 -3.53 -8.02
N GLU A 210 -1.44 -3.99 -9.27
CA GLU A 210 -0.18 -4.50 -9.80
C GLU A 210 0.86 -3.38 -9.93
N THR A 211 0.49 -2.23 -10.51
CA THR A 211 1.45 -1.14 -10.71
C THR A 211 1.78 -0.45 -9.39
N MET A 212 0.83 -0.32 -8.47
CA MET A 212 1.07 0.17 -7.11
C MET A 212 2.03 -0.75 -6.36
N HIS A 213 1.77 -2.06 -6.38
CA HIS A 213 2.65 -3.06 -5.75
C HIS A 213 4.06 -3.02 -6.35
N GLN A 214 4.19 -2.94 -7.68
CA GLN A 214 5.50 -2.86 -8.32
C GLN A 214 6.26 -1.60 -7.92
N ARG A 215 5.61 -0.43 -7.92
CA ARG A 215 6.23 0.83 -7.47
C ARG A 215 6.68 0.72 -6.03
N PHE A 216 5.82 0.19 -5.16
CA PHE A 216 6.13 0.00 -3.76
C PHE A 216 7.32 -0.95 -3.57
N TYR A 217 7.31 -2.10 -4.26
CA TYR A 217 8.40 -3.08 -4.23
C TYR A 217 9.73 -2.45 -4.66
N GLU A 218 9.78 -1.82 -5.83
CA GLU A 218 11.00 -1.18 -6.35
C GLU A 218 11.53 -0.10 -5.40
N LYS A 219 10.65 0.76 -4.88
CA LYS A 219 10.99 1.83 -3.93
C LYS A 219 11.56 1.29 -2.63
N THR A 220 11.06 0.14 -2.16
CA THR A 220 11.37 -0.40 -0.83
C THR A 220 12.36 -1.56 -0.84
N LYS A 221 12.95 -1.91 -2.01
CA LYS A 221 14.02 -2.90 -2.15
C LYS A 221 15.17 -2.68 -1.18
N ASN A 222 15.45 -1.42 -0.85
CA ASN A 222 16.48 -1.02 0.09
C ASN A 222 15.87 -0.17 1.21
N ILE A 223 16.24 -0.45 2.45
CA ILE A 223 15.89 0.37 3.62
C ILE A 223 16.70 1.68 3.59
N HIS A 224 17.96 1.57 3.21
CA HIS A 224 18.87 2.69 2.99
C HIS A 224 19.76 2.34 1.79
N ARG A 225 20.43 3.32 1.17
CA ARG A 225 21.23 3.16 -0.07
C ARG A 225 22.14 1.93 -0.11
N PHE A 226 22.65 1.49 1.03
CA PHE A 226 23.56 0.34 1.17
C PHE A 226 23.02 -0.76 2.09
N LEU A 227 21.73 -0.70 2.42
CA LEU A 227 21.08 -1.64 3.31
C LEU A 227 19.87 -2.25 2.59
N PRO A 228 20.03 -3.40 1.92
CA PRO A 228 18.94 -4.05 1.22
C PRO A 228 17.91 -4.56 2.23
N ARG A 229 16.62 -4.48 1.87
CA ARG A 229 15.51 -5.03 2.65
C ARG A 229 15.50 -6.55 2.54
N TRP A 230 15.55 -7.04 1.31
CA TRP A 230 15.69 -8.44 0.98
C TRP A 230 17.13 -8.87 1.23
N LYS A 231 17.33 -9.92 2.04
CA LYS A 231 18.67 -10.47 2.26
C LYS A 231 18.76 -11.77 1.49
N ASP A 232 19.85 -11.94 0.76
CA ASP A 232 20.12 -13.15 0.00
C ASP A 232 20.60 -14.26 0.95
N VAL A 233 19.65 -15.01 1.50
CA VAL A 233 19.91 -16.18 2.35
C VAL A 233 19.64 -17.40 1.50
N GLU A 234 20.70 -18.01 0.98
CA GLU A 234 20.58 -19.13 0.04
C GLU A 234 19.73 -20.27 0.63
N GLY A 235 18.79 -20.74 -0.18
CA GLY A 235 17.85 -21.78 0.21
C GLY A 235 16.67 -21.29 1.06
N VAL A 236 16.52 -19.99 1.32
CA VAL A 236 15.41 -19.45 2.11
C VAL A 236 14.61 -18.44 1.30
N ALA A 237 13.37 -18.80 0.96
CA ALA A 237 12.45 -17.90 0.30
C ALA A 237 11.88 -16.86 1.28
N ASN A 238 11.36 -15.77 0.71
CA ASN A 238 10.62 -14.74 1.41
C ASN A 238 11.40 -14.03 2.55
N PHE A 239 12.73 -14.12 2.55
CA PHE A 239 13.60 -13.59 3.59
C PHE A 239 13.81 -12.08 3.45
N ARG A 240 13.30 -11.31 4.42
CA ARG A 240 13.50 -9.85 4.45
C ARG A 240 13.47 -9.26 5.85
N ASP A 241 14.10 -8.10 5.96
CA ASP A 241 14.05 -7.21 7.11
C ASP A 241 12.73 -6.43 7.15
N ILE A 242 12.03 -6.46 8.28
CA ILE A 242 10.78 -5.72 8.48
C ILE A 242 11.01 -4.31 9.07
N GLY A 243 12.26 -3.90 9.28
CA GLY A 243 12.62 -2.56 9.75
C GLY A 243 12.66 -1.50 8.63
N GLY A 244 13.02 -0.28 8.99
CA GLY A 244 13.16 0.84 8.06
C GLY A 244 11.86 1.56 7.68
N TRP A 245 10.73 1.21 8.28
CA TRP A 245 9.46 1.89 8.03
C TRP A 245 9.34 3.15 8.89
N ASN A 246 8.83 4.24 8.30
CA ASN A 246 8.52 5.45 9.03
C ASN A 246 7.29 5.24 9.92
N THR A 247 7.34 5.79 11.12
CA THR A 247 6.21 5.82 12.05
C THR A 247 5.47 7.15 11.90
N MET A 248 4.18 7.15 12.23
CA MET A 248 3.35 8.36 12.19
C MET A 248 3.80 9.44 13.19
N ASP A 249 4.65 9.08 14.17
CA ASP A 249 5.26 10.02 15.13
C ASP A 249 6.70 10.41 14.78
N GLY A 250 7.12 10.22 13.52
CA GLY A 250 8.38 10.75 12.98
C GLY A 250 9.63 9.95 13.38
N LYS A 251 9.46 8.71 13.83
CA LYS A 251 10.53 7.76 14.12
C LYS A 251 10.63 6.73 12.99
N VAL A 252 11.59 5.83 13.10
CA VAL A 252 11.81 4.74 12.14
C VAL A 252 11.92 3.41 12.89
N VAL A 253 11.32 2.35 12.34
CA VAL A 253 11.52 0.97 12.84
C VAL A 253 12.97 0.57 12.62
N ARG A 254 13.66 0.07 13.64
CA ARG A 254 15.07 -0.30 13.56
C ARG A 254 15.30 -1.41 12.54
N PRO A 255 16.21 -1.22 11.57
CA PRO A 255 16.58 -2.29 10.66
C PRO A 255 17.51 -3.30 11.34
N ASN A 256 17.62 -4.48 10.74
CA ASN A 256 18.43 -5.62 11.15
C ASN A 256 18.11 -6.16 12.56
N ILE A 257 16.89 -5.95 13.06
CA ILE A 257 16.43 -6.52 14.35
C ILE A 257 15.44 -7.65 14.14
N ALA A 258 14.54 -7.52 13.17
CA ALA A 258 13.47 -8.46 12.95
C ALA A 258 13.45 -8.87 11.47
N PHE A 259 13.68 -10.16 11.23
CA PHE A 259 13.58 -10.77 9.92
C PHE A 259 12.37 -11.69 9.85
N ARG A 260 11.71 -11.70 8.70
CA ARG A 260 10.68 -12.67 8.36
C ARG A 260 11.13 -13.51 7.17
N SER A 261 10.67 -14.75 7.10
CA SER A 261 10.98 -15.66 5.99
C SER A 261 9.90 -16.72 5.80
N ALA A 262 10.00 -17.47 4.70
CA ALA A 262 9.41 -18.79 4.58
C ALA A 262 10.19 -19.79 5.46
N HIS A 263 9.81 -21.07 5.41
CA HIS A 263 10.53 -22.13 6.12
C HIS A 263 12.02 -22.17 5.76
N LEU A 264 12.85 -22.58 6.71
CA LEU A 264 14.30 -22.63 6.56
C LEU A 264 14.83 -24.03 6.21
N ASN A 265 13.96 -25.01 5.93
CA ASN A 265 14.39 -26.42 5.74
C ASN A 265 15.34 -26.63 4.55
N THR A 266 15.32 -25.72 3.58
CA THR A 266 16.15 -25.78 2.37
C THR A 266 17.39 -24.89 2.47
N ILE A 267 17.66 -24.30 3.65
CA ILE A 267 18.82 -23.45 3.87
C ILE A 267 20.11 -24.22 3.59
N THR A 268 21.08 -23.57 2.94
CA THR A 268 22.41 -24.13 2.68
C THR A 268 23.41 -23.74 3.77
N ALA A 269 24.62 -24.27 3.73
CA ALA A 269 25.69 -23.84 4.64
C ALA A 269 26.03 -22.35 4.46
N GLU A 270 25.99 -21.87 3.22
CA GLU A 270 26.15 -20.47 2.83
C GLU A 270 25.01 -19.60 3.36
N GLY A 271 23.77 -20.11 3.30
CA GLY A 271 22.61 -19.49 3.94
C GLY A 271 22.79 -19.34 5.45
N VAL A 272 23.21 -20.41 6.15
CA VAL A 272 23.50 -20.37 7.60
C VAL A 272 24.60 -19.34 7.91
N GLU A 273 25.67 -19.30 7.12
CA GLU A 273 26.73 -18.31 7.29
C GLU A 273 26.25 -16.88 7.06
N THR A 274 25.32 -16.68 6.13
CA THR A 274 24.65 -15.38 5.94
C THR A 274 23.86 -14.99 7.19
N LEU A 275 23.10 -15.91 7.79
CA LEU A 275 22.39 -15.64 9.05
C LEU A 275 23.35 -15.26 10.20
N ARG A 276 24.52 -15.92 10.29
CA ARG A 276 25.56 -15.55 11.27
C ARG A 276 26.10 -14.15 11.04
N LYS A 277 26.37 -13.77 9.78
CA LYS A 277 26.82 -12.42 9.41
C LYS A 277 25.78 -11.35 9.68
N LEU A 278 24.50 -11.69 9.55
CA LEU A 278 23.37 -10.84 9.96
C LEU A 278 23.22 -10.74 11.48
N GLY A 279 23.98 -11.54 12.25
CA GLY A 279 23.95 -11.53 13.70
C GLY A 279 22.75 -12.23 14.31
N VAL A 280 22.00 -13.02 13.53
CA VAL A 280 20.78 -13.71 13.98
C VAL A 280 21.11 -14.60 15.18
N LYS A 281 20.34 -14.43 16.26
CA LYS A 281 20.50 -15.17 17.52
C LYS A 281 19.45 -16.24 17.70
N LYS A 282 18.25 -16.02 17.19
CA LYS A 282 17.09 -16.87 17.44
C LYS A 282 16.18 -17.00 16.22
N VAL A 283 15.61 -18.19 16.05
CA VAL A 283 14.56 -18.51 15.07
C VAL A 283 13.32 -18.97 15.81
N PHE A 284 12.19 -18.32 15.57
CA PHE A 284 10.88 -18.72 16.04
C PHE A 284 10.12 -19.42 14.92
N ASP A 285 9.93 -20.73 15.06
CA ASP A 285 9.19 -21.56 14.10
C ASP A 285 7.73 -21.71 14.57
N MET A 286 6.80 -21.13 13.82
CA MET A 286 5.35 -21.17 14.08
C MET A 286 4.62 -22.25 13.27
N ARG A 287 5.35 -23.10 12.53
CA ARG A 287 4.77 -24.25 11.83
C ARG A 287 4.20 -25.25 12.82
N SER A 288 3.18 -25.99 12.42
CA SER A 288 2.72 -27.16 13.18
C SER A 288 3.76 -28.28 13.17
N SER A 289 3.61 -29.28 14.04
CA SER A 289 4.53 -30.44 14.07
C SER A 289 4.58 -31.14 12.71
N ILE A 290 3.44 -31.26 12.04
CA ILE A 290 3.29 -31.84 10.70
C ILE A 290 4.07 -31.06 9.63
N GLU A 291 3.90 -29.74 9.62
CA GLU A 291 4.60 -28.85 8.69
C GLU A 291 6.13 -28.88 8.93
N SER A 292 6.55 -29.34 10.12
CA SER A 292 7.95 -29.53 10.51
C SER A 292 8.48 -30.94 10.21
N GLU A 293 7.67 -31.98 10.41
CA GLU A 293 7.99 -33.41 10.19
C GLU A 293 8.28 -33.77 8.73
N ARG A 294 7.87 -32.93 7.77
CA ARG A 294 8.11 -33.16 6.33
C ARG A 294 9.57 -33.03 5.91
N PHE A 295 10.48 -32.67 6.81
CA PHE A 295 11.86 -32.32 6.46
C PHE A 295 12.88 -32.92 7.44
N GLU A 296 14.02 -33.39 6.91
CA GLU A 296 15.13 -34.00 7.67
C GLU A 296 15.91 -32.96 8.51
N GLU A 297 16.89 -33.43 9.31
CA GLU A 297 17.65 -32.65 10.30
C GLU A 297 18.00 -31.22 9.84
N ASP A 298 17.45 -30.24 10.56
CA ASP A 298 17.66 -28.83 10.33
C ASP A 298 19.13 -28.43 10.57
N LEU A 299 19.83 -27.94 9.54
CA LEU A 299 21.21 -27.43 9.66
C LEU A 299 21.35 -26.34 10.74
N LEU A 300 20.25 -25.65 11.08
CA LEU A 300 20.24 -24.65 12.14
C LEU A 300 20.38 -25.26 13.53
N SER A 301 19.76 -26.41 13.81
CA SER A 301 19.79 -27.02 15.15
C SER A 301 21.11 -27.72 15.47
N THR A 302 21.89 -28.07 14.45
CA THR A 302 23.08 -28.92 14.59
C THR A 302 24.41 -28.16 14.50
N ALA A 303 24.48 -27.03 13.79
CA ALA A 303 25.76 -26.40 13.46
C ALA A 303 25.82 -24.87 13.57
N SER A 304 24.72 -24.17 13.85
CA SER A 304 24.65 -22.72 13.59
C SER A 304 25.04 -21.80 14.77
N GLY A 305 24.89 -22.26 16.03
CA GLY A 305 24.94 -21.37 17.19
C GLY A 305 23.73 -20.43 17.32
N ILE A 306 22.68 -20.68 16.52
CA ILE A 306 21.40 -19.97 16.52
C ILE A 306 20.39 -20.83 17.27
N GLU A 307 19.69 -20.24 18.24
CA GLU A 307 18.65 -20.94 19.00
C GLU A 307 17.39 -21.09 18.14
N VAL A 308 16.90 -22.32 17.97
CA VAL A 308 15.63 -22.58 17.25
C VAL A 308 14.54 -22.94 18.26
N VAL A 309 13.49 -22.12 18.31
CA VAL A 309 12.34 -22.28 19.20
C VAL A 309 11.12 -22.72 18.38
N ARG A 310 10.74 -24.00 18.51
CA ARG A 310 9.53 -24.57 17.87
C ARG A 310 8.31 -24.31 18.73
N LEU A 311 7.50 -23.33 18.34
CA LEU A 311 6.39 -22.85 19.16
C LEU A 311 5.20 -23.81 19.18
N SER A 312 5.01 -24.62 18.12
CA SER A 312 3.93 -25.63 18.09
C SER A 312 4.15 -26.78 19.07
N GLU A 313 5.40 -27.17 19.34
CA GLU A 313 5.71 -28.25 20.27
C GLU A 313 5.41 -27.86 21.73
N GLN A 314 5.40 -26.56 22.00
CA GLN A 314 4.99 -26.00 23.28
C GLN A 314 3.45 -25.98 23.42
N SER A 315 2.71 -26.18 22.32
CA SER A 315 1.24 -26.31 22.30
C SER A 315 0.83 -27.79 22.27
N LYS A 316 0.06 -28.27 23.26
CA LYS A 316 -0.31 -29.69 23.36
C LYS A 316 -1.44 -30.08 22.38
N GLY A 317 -1.15 -30.94 21.38
CA GLY A 317 -2.11 -31.92 20.82
C GLY A 317 -2.38 -31.98 19.29
N ASN A 318 -2.64 -33.21 18.79
CA ASN A 318 -3.33 -33.70 17.57
C ASN A 318 -2.75 -33.49 16.14
N SER A 319 -1.77 -34.32 15.74
CA SER A 319 -1.11 -34.31 14.42
C SER A 319 -1.89 -34.93 13.23
N THR A 320 -2.91 -35.77 13.42
CA THR A 320 -3.68 -36.33 12.27
C THR A 320 -4.83 -35.43 11.83
N LEU A 321 -5.60 -34.90 12.79
CA LEU A 321 -6.73 -33.99 12.52
C LEU A 321 -6.27 -32.66 11.89
N GLN A 322 -5.08 -32.19 12.31
CA GLN A 322 -4.45 -30.99 11.76
C GLN A 322 -4.01 -31.15 10.30
N ASN A 323 -3.64 -32.37 9.86
CA ASN A 323 -3.25 -32.64 8.47
C ASN A 323 -4.43 -32.46 7.51
N GLU A 324 -5.58 -33.07 7.84
CA GLU A 324 -6.80 -32.92 7.04
C GLU A 324 -7.32 -31.47 7.06
N LEU A 325 -7.25 -30.80 8.22
CA LEU A 325 -7.65 -29.40 8.33
C LEU A 325 -6.72 -28.49 7.53
N PHE A 326 -5.42 -28.75 7.52
CA PHE A 326 -4.43 -27.99 6.77
C PHE A 326 -4.63 -28.13 5.26
N SER A 327 -4.79 -29.35 4.74
CA SER A 327 -5.10 -29.58 3.33
C SER A 327 -6.41 -28.91 2.91
N LYS A 328 -7.46 -29.02 3.73
CA LYS A 328 -8.74 -28.32 3.49
C LYS A 328 -8.59 -26.79 3.54
N THR A 329 -7.71 -26.28 4.39
CA THR A 329 -7.41 -24.85 4.49
C THR A 329 -6.65 -24.35 3.28
N LEU A 330 -5.64 -25.08 2.79
CA LEU A 330 -4.89 -24.73 1.59
C LEU A 330 -5.79 -24.68 0.35
N VAL A 331 -6.64 -25.69 0.18
CA VAL A 331 -7.59 -25.77 -0.94
C VAL A 331 -8.61 -24.64 -0.85
N LYS A 332 -9.16 -24.37 0.35
CA LYS A 332 -10.04 -23.21 0.56
C LYS A 332 -9.35 -21.89 0.26
N ALA A 333 -8.14 -21.66 0.77
CA ALA A 333 -7.39 -20.43 0.53
C ALA A 333 -7.11 -20.22 -0.96
N ALA A 334 -6.73 -21.29 -1.67
CA ALA A 334 -6.52 -21.25 -3.10
C ALA A 334 -7.82 -20.94 -3.87
N LEU A 335 -8.96 -21.48 -3.46
CA LEU A 335 -10.26 -21.27 -4.12
C LEU A 335 -10.93 -19.93 -3.79
N SER A 336 -10.82 -19.47 -2.53
CA SER A 336 -11.68 -18.42 -2.01
C SER A 336 -11.29 -17.04 -2.51
N SER A 337 -10.00 -16.70 -2.42
CA SER A 337 -9.38 -15.42 -2.77
C SER A 337 -8.07 -15.29 -1.97
N ASN A 338 -7.13 -14.48 -2.46
CA ASN A 338 -6.01 -13.98 -1.66
C ASN A 338 -6.44 -13.03 -0.52
N ALA A 339 -7.73 -12.71 -0.41
CA ALA A 339 -8.36 -11.97 0.68
C ALA A 339 -8.74 -12.87 1.87
N VAL A 340 -7.74 -13.50 2.50
CA VAL A 340 -7.96 -14.40 3.65
C VAL A 340 -8.48 -13.62 4.85
N SER A 341 -9.52 -14.13 5.53
CA SER A 341 -9.92 -13.58 6.84
C SER A 341 -8.87 -13.92 7.89
N TYR A 342 -8.27 -12.89 8.48
CA TYR A 342 -7.31 -13.04 9.57
C TYR A 342 -7.96 -13.29 10.94
N GLU A 343 -9.30 -13.21 11.04
CA GLU A 343 -10.01 -13.40 12.31
C GLU A 343 -9.72 -14.75 12.99
N PRO A 344 -9.83 -15.91 12.29
CA PRO A 344 -9.57 -17.19 12.93
C PRO A 344 -8.13 -17.31 13.43
N LEU A 345 -7.17 -16.74 12.70
CA LEU A 345 -5.77 -16.75 13.10
C LEU A 345 -5.55 -15.88 14.35
N LEU A 346 -6.15 -14.68 14.42
CA LEU A 346 -6.11 -13.82 15.60
C LEU A 346 -6.76 -14.48 16.84
N GLU A 347 -7.61 -15.48 16.68
CA GLU A 347 -8.19 -16.21 17.82
C GLU A 347 -7.40 -17.47 18.18
N THR A 348 -6.87 -18.19 17.20
CA THR A 348 -6.35 -19.56 17.40
C THR A 348 -4.83 -19.63 17.61
N THR A 349 -4.08 -18.60 17.21
CA THR A 349 -2.61 -18.64 17.23
C THR A 349 -1.97 -17.74 18.29
N ILE A 350 -2.78 -17.18 19.19
CA ILE A 350 -2.37 -16.34 20.33
C ILE A 350 -1.17 -16.94 21.11
N PRO A 351 -1.16 -18.25 21.47
CA PRO A 351 -0.05 -18.80 22.26
C PRO A 351 1.31 -18.75 21.56
N LEU A 352 1.33 -18.67 20.22
CA LEU A 352 2.56 -18.60 19.43
C LEU A 352 3.20 -17.20 19.50
N TYR A 353 2.43 -16.17 19.84
CA TYR A 353 2.86 -14.78 19.67
C TYR A 353 3.68 -14.28 20.85
N LYS A 354 3.25 -14.60 22.07
CA LYS A 354 3.84 -14.05 23.30
C LYS A 354 5.37 -14.21 23.37
N PRO A 355 5.97 -15.38 23.10
CA PRO A 355 7.42 -15.55 23.21
C PRO A 355 8.23 -14.64 22.26
N ILE A 356 7.66 -14.31 21.09
CA ILE A 356 8.30 -13.43 20.12
C ILE A 356 8.31 -11.98 20.64
N PHE A 357 7.19 -11.51 21.19
CA PHE A 357 7.12 -10.16 21.78
C PHE A 357 7.95 -10.04 23.07
N GLU A 358 7.99 -11.09 23.90
CA GLU A 358 8.88 -11.13 25.06
C GLU A 358 10.35 -11.06 24.66
N HIS A 359 10.76 -11.69 23.55
CA HIS A 359 12.11 -11.50 23.01
C HIS A 359 12.38 -10.04 22.65
N PHE A 360 11.46 -9.35 21.97
CA PHE A 360 11.65 -7.92 21.67
C PHE A 360 11.68 -7.03 22.91
N ARG A 361 11.01 -7.43 24.00
CA ARG A 361 11.06 -6.75 25.30
C ARG A 361 12.43 -6.93 25.96
N ASP A 362 12.84 -8.19 26.11
CA ASP A 362 13.96 -8.58 26.97
C ASP A 362 15.32 -8.48 26.27
N ASP A 363 15.35 -8.70 24.96
CA ASP A 363 16.56 -8.77 24.14
C ASP A 363 16.35 -8.14 22.76
N GLY A 364 15.68 -6.98 22.74
CA GLY A 364 15.27 -6.29 21.51
C GLY A 364 16.38 -5.76 20.60
N ASN A 365 17.65 -5.91 21.00
CA ASN A 365 18.80 -5.62 20.14
C ASN A 365 19.37 -6.87 19.46
N SER A 366 18.93 -8.07 19.85
CA SER A 366 19.38 -9.33 19.27
C SER A 366 18.51 -9.70 18.07
N PRO A 367 19.10 -9.78 16.85
CA PRO A 367 18.33 -10.04 15.65
C PRO A 367 17.67 -11.43 15.66
N ILE A 368 16.40 -11.49 15.26
CA ILE A 368 15.64 -12.75 15.20
C ILE A 368 15.02 -12.99 13.83
N ILE A 369 14.67 -14.25 13.58
CA ILE A 369 13.80 -14.67 12.49
C ILE A 369 12.51 -15.21 13.10
N PHE A 370 11.36 -14.84 12.56
CA PHE A 370 10.11 -15.55 12.82
C PHE A 370 9.47 -15.97 11.50
N HIS A 371 9.06 -17.22 11.41
CA HIS A 371 8.55 -17.79 10.15
C HIS A 371 7.40 -18.77 10.38
N CYS A 372 6.74 -19.10 9.28
CA CYS A 372 5.83 -20.24 9.16
C CYS A 372 6.21 -21.01 7.88
N SER A 373 5.26 -21.61 7.17
CA SER A 373 5.54 -22.35 5.93
C SER A 373 5.95 -21.41 4.79
N LEU A 374 5.05 -20.51 4.35
CA LEU A 374 5.35 -19.53 3.31
C LEU A 374 5.88 -18.19 3.87
N GLY A 375 5.84 -18.00 5.19
CA GLY A 375 6.18 -16.71 5.79
C GLY A 375 5.14 -15.62 5.52
N LYS A 376 3.90 -16.01 5.24
CA LYS A 376 2.82 -15.14 4.74
C LYS A 376 1.79 -14.79 5.82
N ASP A 377 1.06 -15.78 6.34
CA ASP A 377 -0.14 -15.54 7.16
C ASP A 377 0.16 -15.41 8.66
N ARG A 378 0.63 -16.49 9.32
CA ARG A 378 1.04 -16.44 10.75
C ARG A 378 2.16 -15.42 10.99
N THR A 379 3.18 -15.46 10.13
CA THR A 379 4.25 -14.45 10.08
C THR A 379 3.72 -13.04 9.77
N GLY A 380 2.70 -12.95 8.90
CA GLY A 380 2.03 -11.70 8.58
C GLY A 380 1.38 -11.06 9.80
N ILE A 381 0.65 -11.82 10.62
CA ILE A 381 0.01 -11.27 11.83
C ILE A 381 1.04 -10.72 12.82
N ILE A 382 2.14 -11.43 13.06
CA ILE A 382 3.23 -10.90 13.90
C ILE A 382 3.74 -9.58 13.33
N THR A 383 3.97 -9.54 12.01
CA THR A 383 4.45 -8.33 11.33
C THR A 383 3.45 -7.18 11.45
N ILE A 384 2.16 -7.45 11.22
CA ILE A 384 1.07 -6.47 11.36
C ILE A 384 1.03 -5.93 12.79
N LEU A 385 0.98 -6.80 13.80
CA LEU A 385 0.92 -6.39 15.21
C LEU A 385 2.14 -5.57 15.63
N LEU A 386 3.34 -5.98 15.21
CA LEU A 386 4.59 -5.29 15.53
C LEU A 386 4.67 -3.91 14.85
N LEU A 387 4.34 -3.80 13.57
CA LEU A 387 4.39 -2.53 12.85
C LEU A 387 3.30 -1.56 13.34
N LEU A 388 2.10 -2.06 13.66
CA LEU A 388 1.05 -1.24 14.28
C LEU A 388 1.44 -0.78 15.69
N LEU A 389 2.06 -1.65 16.51
CA LEU A 389 2.62 -1.27 17.80
C LEU A 389 3.70 -0.18 17.65
N CYS A 390 4.50 -0.25 16.58
CA CYS A 390 5.48 0.79 16.23
C CYS A 390 4.84 2.06 15.64
N LYS A 391 3.52 2.12 15.47
CA LYS A 391 2.78 3.21 14.82
C LYS A 391 3.14 3.44 13.35
N VAL A 392 3.45 2.39 12.62
CA VAL A 392 3.49 2.44 11.15
C VAL A 392 2.05 2.54 10.63
N ASP A 393 1.83 3.32 9.57
CA ASP A 393 0.50 3.53 9.01
C ASP A 393 -0.10 2.20 8.48
N PRO A 394 -1.40 1.92 8.71
CA PRO A 394 -2.06 0.72 8.21
C PRO A 394 -1.92 0.45 6.71
N LEU A 395 -1.91 1.49 5.86
CA LEU A 395 -1.69 1.33 4.42
C LEU A 395 -0.28 0.81 4.15
N MET A 396 0.73 1.31 4.86
CA MET A 396 2.11 0.82 4.74
C MET A 396 2.26 -0.62 5.26
N VAL A 397 1.56 -0.97 6.34
CA VAL A 397 1.52 -2.35 6.86
C VAL A 397 0.90 -3.32 5.84
N ALA A 398 -0.18 -2.90 5.17
CA ALA A 398 -0.81 -3.69 4.11
C ALA A 398 0.13 -3.91 2.91
N GLN A 399 0.83 -2.86 2.48
CA GLN A 399 1.80 -2.94 1.39
C GLN A 399 3.03 -3.80 1.77
N GLU A 400 3.56 -3.71 3.00
CA GLU A 400 4.62 -4.60 3.48
C GLU A 400 4.18 -6.07 3.40
N SER A 401 2.95 -6.36 3.81
CA SER A 401 2.42 -7.72 3.78
C SER A 401 2.35 -8.24 2.34
N ALA A 402 1.89 -7.40 1.41
CA ALA A 402 1.80 -7.70 -0.03
C ALA A 402 3.16 -8.05 -0.66
N LEU A 403 4.28 -7.53 -0.13
CA LEU A 403 5.64 -7.91 -0.56
C LEU A 403 5.90 -9.42 -0.50
N SER A 404 5.13 -10.16 0.31
CA SER A 404 5.24 -11.62 0.36
C SER A 404 5.06 -12.27 -1.01
N LYS A 405 4.29 -11.66 -1.92
CA LYS A 405 4.13 -12.11 -3.32
C LYS A 405 5.48 -12.31 -4.01
N GLU A 406 6.37 -11.33 -3.90
CA GLU A 406 7.71 -11.39 -4.50
C GLU A 406 8.59 -12.41 -3.78
N GLY A 407 8.47 -12.48 -2.47
CA GLY A 407 9.31 -13.34 -1.65
C GLY A 407 9.02 -14.83 -1.80
N VAL A 408 7.77 -15.21 -2.06
CA VAL A 408 7.37 -16.62 -2.20
C VAL A 408 7.33 -17.10 -3.64
N GLU A 409 7.62 -16.24 -4.62
CA GLU A 409 7.56 -16.59 -6.05
C GLU A 409 8.50 -17.76 -6.39
N ALA A 410 9.65 -17.85 -5.72
CA ALA A 410 10.58 -18.98 -5.86
C ALA A 410 9.96 -20.34 -5.44
N LEU A 411 8.92 -20.33 -4.61
CA LEU A 411 8.19 -21.53 -4.17
C LEU A 411 7.06 -21.91 -5.13
N ARG A 412 6.79 -21.12 -6.19
CA ARG A 412 5.72 -21.41 -7.15
C ARG A 412 5.81 -22.79 -7.79
N PRO A 413 6.98 -23.25 -8.30
CA PRO A 413 7.06 -24.58 -8.91
C PRO A 413 6.73 -25.69 -7.92
N GLU A 414 7.15 -25.55 -6.66
CA GLU A 414 6.83 -26.49 -5.58
C GLU A 414 5.32 -26.52 -5.30
N MET A 415 4.68 -25.36 -5.18
CA MET A 415 3.24 -25.27 -4.94
C MET A 415 2.43 -25.81 -6.13
N GLN A 416 2.86 -25.51 -7.36
CA GLN A 416 2.25 -26.08 -8.57
C GLN A 416 2.37 -27.59 -8.61
N HIS A 417 3.53 -28.14 -8.25
CA HIS A 417 3.73 -29.58 -8.13
C HIS A 417 2.81 -30.17 -7.05
N PHE A 418 2.76 -29.57 -5.86
CA PHE A 418 1.88 -30.00 -4.76
C PHE A 418 0.39 -30.01 -5.16
N PHE A 419 -0.05 -29.13 -6.05
CA PHE A 419 -1.43 -29.12 -6.51
C PHE A 419 -1.71 -30.00 -7.73
N THR A 420 -0.67 -30.47 -8.43
CA THR A 420 -0.81 -31.31 -9.65
C THR A 420 -0.46 -32.78 -9.43
N ALA A 421 0.29 -33.11 -8.38
CA ALA A 421 0.78 -34.46 -8.10
C ALA A 421 -0.25 -35.41 -7.43
N LYS A 422 -1.56 -35.08 -7.46
CA LYS A 422 -2.63 -35.80 -6.72
C LYS A 422 -2.34 -36.00 -5.22
N THR A 423 -1.52 -35.12 -4.67
CA THR A 423 -1.26 -35.00 -3.22
C THR A 423 -2.44 -34.37 -2.47
N ILE A 424 -3.38 -33.79 -3.21
CA ILE A 424 -4.70 -33.38 -2.73
C ILE A 424 -5.60 -34.61 -2.74
N ASP A 425 -6.35 -34.84 -1.65
CA ASP A 425 -7.31 -35.96 -1.60
C ASP A 425 -8.50 -35.77 -2.58
N ARG A 426 -9.23 -36.87 -2.83
CA ARG A 426 -10.39 -36.89 -3.73
C ARG A 426 -11.52 -35.95 -3.29
N ASP A 427 -11.69 -35.74 -1.99
CA ASP A 427 -12.75 -34.88 -1.47
C ASP A 427 -12.47 -33.42 -1.81
N ALA A 428 -11.20 -33.02 -1.76
CA ALA A 428 -10.74 -31.71 -2.16
C ALA A 428 -10.78 -31.52 -3.68
N GLU A 429 -10.43 -32.53 -4.49
CA GLU A 429 -10.64 -32.49 -5.96
C GLU A 429 -12.12 -32.23 -6.30
N GLN A 430 -13.05 -32.94 -5.65
CA GLN A 430 -14.48 -32.75 -5.84
C GLN A 430 -14.96 -31.38 -5.33
N TYR A 431 -14.43 -30.91 -4.21
CA TYR A 431 -14.72 -29.57 -3.69
C TYR A 431 -14.30 -28.49 -4.68
N ILE A 432 -13.10 -28.61 -5.28
CA ILE A 432 -12.61 -27.66 -6.29
C ILE A 432 -13.57 -27.59 -7.47
N GLU A 433 -13.94 -28.73 -8.07
CA GLU A 433 -14.83 -28.76 -9.24
C GLU A 433 -16.17 -28.08 -8.96
N ASN A 434 -16.72 -28.29 -7.76
CA ASN A 434 -18.00 -27.72 -7.35
C ASN A 434 -17.94 -26.23 -6.99
N ASN A 435 -16.75 -25.66 -6.75
CA ASN A 435 -16.58 -24.29 -6.23
C ASN A 435 -15.69 -23.41 -7.11
N LYS A 436 -15.41 -23.79 -8.37
CA LYS A 436 -14.66 -22.93 -9.29
C LYS A 436 -15.39 -21.59 -9.48
N PRO A 437 -14.70 -20.45 -9.34
CA PRO A 437 -15.31 -19.14 -9.60
C PRO A 437 -15.74 -18.95 -11.06
N ARG A 438 -15.03 -19.58 -12.00
CA ARG A 438 -15.28 -19.49 -13.45
C ARG A 438 -14.77 -20.74 -14.19
N PRO A 439 -15.28 -21.05 -15.40
CA PRO A 439 -14.95 -22.29 -16.11
C PRO A 439 -13.47 -22.50 -16.43
N ASP A 440 -12.72 -21.42 -16.69
CA ASP A 440 -11.29 -21.45 -17.02
C ASP A 440 -10.37 -21.40 -15.78
N TRP A 441 -10.94 -21.32 -14.57
CA TRP A 441 -10.18 -21.28 -13.33
C TRP A 441 -9.49 -22.62 -13.06
N THR A 442 -8.23 -22.58 -12.67
CA THR A 442 -7.47 -23.79 -12.30
C THR A 442 -6.71 -23.61 -11.00
N LEU A 443 -6.63 -24.68 -10.21
CA LEU A 443 -5.88 -24.64 -8.95
C LEU A 443 -4.38 -24.39 -9.19
N ALA A 444 -3.81 -24.99 -10.24
CA ALA A 444 -2.38 -24.88 -10.56
C ALA A 444 -1.96 -23.48 -11.04
N LYS A 445 -2.90 -22.66 -11.52
CA LYS A 445 -2.65 -21.27 -11.91
C LYS A 445 -3.25 -20.32 -10.89
N ASP A 446 -4.56 -20.13 -10.95
CA ASP A 446 -5.29 -19.16 -10.14
C ASP A 446 -5.24 -19.49 -8.64
N GLY A 447 -5.31 -20.77 -8.29
CA GLY A 447 -5.21 -21.20 -6.90
C GLY A 447 -3.83 -20.94 -6.29
N VAL A 448 -2.78 -21.22 -7.06
CA VAL A 448 -1.40 -20.88 -6.67
C VAL A 448 -1.21 -19.37 -6.60
N ASP A 449 -1.75 -18.59 -7.54
CA ASP A 449 -1.70 -17.12 -7.50
C ASP A 449 -2.38 -16.59 -6.24
N ASN A 450 -3.54 -17.14 -5.86
CA ASN A 450 -4.23 -16.78 -4.63
C ASN A 450 -3.43 -17.15 -3.37
N LEU A 451 -2.82 -18.34 -3.36
CA LEU A 451 -2.02 -18.83 -2.23
C LEU A 451 -0.75 -17.99 -2.02
N LEU A 452 -0.09 -17.61 -3.12
CA LEU A 452 1.20 -16.94 -3.10
C LEU A 452 1.10 -15.41 -3.00
N SER A 453 -0.10 -14.83 -3.09
CA SER A 453 -0.32 -13.41 -2.91
C SER A 453 -1.03 -13.07 -1.60
N ILE A 454 -0.92 -11.81 -1.17
CA ILE A 454 -1.75 -11.24 -0.11
C ILE A 454 -2.48 -10.05 -0.69
N ASP A 455 -3.81 -10.02 -0.55
CA ASP A 455 -4.58 -8.81 -0.82
C ASP A 455 -4.37 -7.80 0.31
N SER A 456 -3.93 -6.59 -0.05
CA SER A 456 -3.80 -5.47 0.90
C SER A 456 -5.12 -5.18 1.62
N ASN A 457 -6.27 -5.36 0.95
CA ASN A 457 -7.59 -5.15 1.57
C ASN A 457 -7.89 -6.16 2.68
N ALA A 458 -7.36 -7.40 2.60
CA ALA A 458 -7.51 -8.36 3.69
C ALA A 458 -6.70 -7.95 4.92
N VAL A 459 -5.51 -7.37 4.72
CA VAL A 459 -4.71 -6.81 5.82
C VAL A 459 -5.43 -5.61 6.43
N LEU A 460 -5.94 -4.68 5.62
CA LEU A 460 -6.73 -3.53 6.11
C LEU A 460 -8.02 -3.96 6.84
N SER A 461 -8.64 -5.05 6.38
CA SER A 461 -9.77 -5.69 7.08
C SER A 461 -9.34 -6.27 8.42
N ALA A 462 -8.15 -6.87 8.51
CA ALA A 462 -7.57 -7.33 9.78
C ALA A 462 -7.27 -6.17 10.74
N VAL A 463 -6.74 -5.05 10.23
CA VAL A 463 -6.55 -3.83 11.04
C VAL A 463 -7.89 -3.29 11.55
N THR A 464 -8.91 -3.27 10.70
CA THR A 464 -10.27 -2.89 11.05
C THR A 464 -10.86 -3.80 12.13
N LEU A 465 -10.68 -5.11 11.99
CA LEU A 465 -11.08 -6.10 12.98
C LEU A 465 -10.35 -5.91 14.31
N LEU A 466 -9.03 -5.71 14.29
CA LEU A 466 -8.22 -5.42 15.49
C LEU A 466 -8.79 -4.21 16.24
N ARG A 467 -9.04 -3.12 15.52
CA ARG A 467 -9.62 -1.90 16.09
C ARG A 467 -11.02 -2.15 16.66
N ASP A 468 -11.93 -2.69 15.85
CA ASP A 468 -13.37 -2.70 16.18
C ASP A 468 -13.74 -3.82 17.18
N LYS A 469 -13.07 -4.98 17.13
CA LYS A 469 -13.33 -6.11 18.04
C LYS A 469 -12.45 -6.09 19.29
N TYR A 470 -11.19 -5.68 19.16
CA TYR A 470 -10.22 -5.80 20.25
C TYR A 470 -9.76 -4.45 20.82
N GLY A 471 -10.20 -3.32 20.26
CA GLY A 471 -9.75 -1.99 20.70
C GLY A 471 -8.42 -1.54 20.09
N GLY A 472 -7.86 -2.30 19.14
CA GLY A 472 -6.60 -2.02 18.45
C GLY A 472 -5.53 -3.09 18.69
N ALA A 473 -4.37 -2.92 18.07
CA ALA A 473 -3.25 -3.85 18.20
C ALA A 473 -2.69 -3.88 19.64
N GLU A 474 -2.56 -2.72 20.29
CA GLU A 474 -2.07 -2.63 21.68
C GLU A 474 -3.00 -3.39 22.65
N ALA A 475 -4.32 -3.12 22.58
CA ALA A 475 -5.31 -3.81 23.40
C ALA A 475 -5.40 -5.32 23.11
N TYR A 476 -5.22 -5.73 21.85
CA TYR A 476 -5.11 -7.16 21.53
C TYR A 476 -3.87 -7.80 22.19
N LEU A 477 -2.71 -7.11 22.13
CA LEU A 477 -1.47 -7.60 22.75
C LEU A 477 -1.58 -7.65 24.28
N THR A 478 -2.31 -6.73 24.92
CA THR A 478 -2.55 -6.80 26.36
C THR A 478 -3.57 -7.87 26.74
N ASP A 479 -4.76 -7.82 26.14
CA ASP A 479 -5.92 -8.55 26.65
C ASP A 479 -5.95 -10.00 26.17
N LYS A 480 -5.35 -10.29 25.01
CA LYS A 480 -5.30 -11.63 24.41
C LYS A 480 -3.93 -12.27 24.54
N VAL A 481 -2.87 -11.55 24.19
CA VAL A 481 -1.50 -12.10 24.27
C VAL A 481 -0.97 -12.07 25.71
N GLY A 482 -1.49 -11.18 26.57
CA GLY A 482 -1.13 -11.14 27.99
C GLY A 482 0.19 -10.42 28.26
N LEU A 483 0.50 -9.38 27.48
CA LEU A 483 1.57 -8.41 27.75
C LEU A 483 1.03 -7.25 28.59
N SER A 484 1.87 -6.61 29.38
CA SER A 484 1.53 -5.38 30.10
C SER A 484 1.82 -4.14 29.25
N GLU A 485 1.22 -3.00 29.61
CA GLU A 485 1.55 -1.70 29.02
C GLU A 485 3.06 -1.37 29.13
N ALA A 486 3.70 -1.79 30.22
CA ALA A 486 5.14 -1.62 30.40
C ALA A 486 5.94 -2.48 29.41
N ASP A 487 5.48 -3.70 29.12
CA ASP A 487 6.09 -4.57 28.10
C ASP A 487 5.97 -3.92 26.72
N LEU A 488 4.79 -3.40 26.36
CA LEU A 488 4.56 -2.72 25.07
C LEU A 488 5.46 -1.48 24.92
N ALA A 489 5.59 -0.67 25.96
CA ALA A 489 6.48 0.50 25.96
C ALA A 489 7.96 0.09 25.78
N ALA A 490 8.40 -0.96 26.47
CA ALA A 490 9.77 -1.48 26.34
C ALA A 490 10.04 -2.01 24.92
N ILE A 491 9.12 -2.81 24.37
CA ILE A 491 9.21 -3.33 22.99
C ILE A 491 9.32 -2.17 22.00
N ARG A 492 8.47 -1.15 22.12
CA ARG A 492 8.52 0.02 21.23
C ARG A 492 9.85 0.75 21.33
N ASN A 493 10.33 1.02 22.54
CA ASN A 493 11.62 1.69 22.75
C ASN A 493 12.79 0.92 22.13
N ASN A 494 12.74 -0.41 22.17
CA ASN A 494 13.74 -1.26 21.53
C ASN A 494 13.62 -1.23 20.01
N LEU A 495 12.40 -1.16 19.46
CA LEU A 495 12.16 -1.32 18.02
C LEU A 495 12.16 -0.04 17.21
N ILE A 496 12.07 1.15 17.80
CA ILE A 496 12.06 2.41 17.04
C ILE A 496 13.19 3.36 17.46
N PHE A 497 13.65 4.18 16.53
CA PHE A 497 14.68 5.20 16.77
C PHE A 497 14.34 6.50 16.04
N THR A 498 14.89 7.61 16.52
CA THR A 498 14.86 8.89 15.80
C THR A 498 16.01 8.90 14.79
N PRO A 499 15.75 9.08 13.49
CA PRO A 499 16.75 8.96 12.43
C PRO A 499 17.82 10.05 12.43
#